data_AF-A0A7V0TSN8-F1
#
_entry.id   AF-A0A7V0TSN8-F1
#
_cell.length_a   1.000
_cell.length_b   1.000
_cell.length_c   1.000
_cell.angle_alpha   90.00
_cell.angle_beta   90.00
_cell.angle_gamma   90.00
#
_symmetry.space_group_name_H-M   'P 1'
#
loop_
_entity.id
_entity.type
_entity.pdbx_description
1 polymer ?
#
loop_
_entity_poly.entity_id
_entity_poly.type
_entity_poly.pdbx_seq_one_letter_code
_entity_poly.pdbx_strand_id
1 'polypeptide(L)' 'MSIDAKGIYQAIEEIRAKAPVVHNITNYVAMNNSANALLAIGASPVMAHAEEEMEEMVGIAAALVINIGTLSEAWIS' A
#
# COMPACT_ATOMS: atom_id res chain seq x y z
N MET A 1 -16.78 -9.29 15.64
CA MET A 1 -16.53 -7.98 15.00
C MET A 1 -17.65 -7.73 14.03
N SER A 2 -18.52 -6.75 14.27
CA SER A 2 -19.59 -6.39 13.32
C SER A 2 -19.07 -5.28 12.42
N ILE A 3 -19.07 -5.51 11.11
CA ILE A 3 -18.74 -4.47 10.12
C ILE A 3 -20.05 -3.79 9.77
N ASP A 4 -20.18 -2.50 10.07
CA ASP A 4 -21.33 -1.67 9.70
C ASP A 4 -20.88 -0.40 8.95
N ALA A 5 -21.85 0.33 8.39
CA ALA A 5 -21.57 1.53 7.60
C ALA A 5 -20.84 2.62 8.40
N LYS A 6 -21.11 2.71 9.71
CA LYS A 6 -20.47 3.68 10.59
C LYS A 6 -18.99 3.35 10.80
N GLY A 7 -18.69 2.08 11.05
CA GLY A 7 -17.31 1.60 11.22
C GLY A 7 -16.49 1.77 9.95
N ILE A 8 -17.07 1.52 8.77
CA ILE A 8 -16.40 1.76 7.48
C ILE A 8 -16.07 3.25 7.31
N TYR A 9 -17.03 4.14 7.57
CA TYR A 9 -16.80 5.58 7.46
C TYR A 9 -15.70 6.05 8.41
N GLN A 10 -15.72 5.59 9.66
CA GLN A 10 -14.69 5.91 10.65
C GLN A 10 -13.29 5.45 10.22
N ALA A 11 -13.18 4.23 9.67
CA ALA A 11 -11.91 3.74 9.15
C ALA A 11 -11.35 4.61 8.01
N ILE A 12 -12.20 5.08 7.09
CA ILE A 12 -11.78 6.00 6.01
C ILE A 12 -11.32 7.34 6.58
N GLU A 13 -12.03 7.91 7.55
CA GLU A 13 -11.63 9.17 8.20
C GLU A 13 -10.29 9.02 8.94
N GLU A 14 -10.04 7.88 9.57
CA GLU A 14 -8.75 7.59 10.20
C GLU A 14 -7.60 7.50 9.17
N ILE A 15 -7.85 6.87 8.02
CA ILE A 15 -6.86 6.80 6.93
C ILE A 15 -6.52 8.22 6.46
N ARG A 16 -7.54 9.06 6.20
CA ARG A 16 -7.33 10.45 5.77
C ARG A 16 -6.59 11.29 6.81
N ALA A 17 -6.88 11.09 8.10
CA ALA A 17 -6.24 11.84 9.18
C ALA A 17 -4.78 11.44 9.39
N LYS A 18 -4.45 10.15 9.23
CA LYS A 18 -3.10 9.62 9.45
C LYS A 18 -2.23 9.64 8.19
N ALA A 19 -2.84 9.71 7.01
CA ALA A 19 -2.21 9.60 5.70
C ALA A 19 -1.15 8.47 5.63
N PRO A 20 -1.50 7.24 6.05
CA PRO A 20 -0.51 6.20 6.31
C PRO A 20 0.29 5.85 5.06
N VAL A 21 1.60 5.66 5.24
CA VAL A 21 2.48 5.14 4.19
C VAL A 21 2.18 3.66 3.99
N VAL A 22 1.81 3.28 2.76
CA VAL A 22 1.57 1.88 2.37
C VAL A 22 2.60 1.48 1.33
N HIS A 23 3.52 0.62 1.72
CA HIS A 23 4.52 0.06 0.81
C HIS A 23 3.90 -1.08 0.02
N ASN A 24 3.92 -0.96 -1.31
CA ASN A 24 3.35 -1.92 -2.23
C ASN A 24 4.46 -2.58 -3.06
N ILE A 25 4.64 -3.88 -2.88
CA ILE A 25 5.37 -4.76 -3.78
C ILE A 25 4.31 -5.42 -4.65
N THR A 26 4.07 -4.87 -5.84
CA THR A 26 2.95 -5.25 -6.68
C THR A 26 3.33 -5.28 -8.16
N ASN A 27 2.49 -5.94 -8.95
CA ASN A 27 2.76 -6.05 -10.38
C ASN A 27 2.50 -4.76 -11.16
N TYR A 28 3.18 -4.62 -12.31
CA TYR A 28 3.10 -3.44 -13.17
C TYR A 28 1.68 -3.19 -13.70
N VAL A 29 0.88 -4.25 -13.87
CA VAL A 29 -0.49 -4.15 -14.36
C VAL A 29 -1.40 -3.47 -13.34
N ALA A 30 -1.23 -3.78 -12.06
CA ALA A 30 -2.05 -3.25 -10.97
C ALA A 30 -1.44 -2.00 -10.31
N MET A 31 -0.13 -1.75 -10.46
CA MET A 31 0.61 -0.73 -9.72
C MET A 31 -0.05 0.65 -9.73
N ASN A 32 -0.42 1.16 -10.91
CA ASN A 32 -1.03 2.49 -11.02
C ASN A 32 -2.42 2.54 -10.39
N ASN A 33 -3.23 1.49 -10.56
CA ASN A 33 -4.56 1.42 -9.96
C ASN A 33 -4.49 1.32 -8.44
N SER A 34 -3.55 0.54 -7.90
CA SER A 34 -3.30 0.44 -6.46
C SER A 34 -2.86 1.78 -5.87
N ALA A 35 -1.94 2.49 -6.54
CA ALA A 35 -1.53 3.83 -6.12
C ALA A 35 -2.72 4.80 -6.08
N ASN A 36 -3.49 4.87 -7.17
CA ASN A 36 -4.63 5.79 -7.27
C ASN A 36 -5.74 5.46 -6.27
N ALA A 37 -6.00 4.17 -6.00
CA ALA A 37 -6.97 3.76 -4.99
C ALA A 37 -6.54 4.21 -3.58
N LEU A 38 -5.26 4.04 -3.24
CA LEU A 38 -4.69 4.49 -1.97
C LEU A 38 -4.75 6.01 -1.84
N LEU A 39 -4.38 6.75 -2.89
CA LEU A 39 -4.50 8.22 -2.93
C LEU A 39 -5.95 8.67 -2.75
N ALA A 40 -6.90 8.02 -3.43
CA ALA A 40 -8.31 8.38 -3.38
C ALA A 40 -8.92 8.23 -1.98
N ILE A 41 -8.43 7.28 -1.18
CA ILE A 41 -8.86 7.10 0.22
C ILE A 41 -8.02 7.94 1.22
N GLY A 42 -7.01 8.68 0.74
CA GLY A 42 -6.18 9.56 1.57
C GLY A 42 -4.94 8.90 2.19
N ALA A 43 -4.53 7.73 1.71
CA ALA A 43 -3.27 7.10 2.09
C ALA A 43 -2.10 7.56 1.19
N SER A 44 -0.88 7.23 1.61
CA SER A 44 0.35 7.57 0.89
C SER A 44 0.98 6.30 0.29
N PRO A 45 0.77 6.00 -1.00
CA PRO A 45 1.37 4.82 -1.62
C PRO A 45 2.86 5.00 -1.87
N VAL A 46 3.64 3.97 -1.57
CA VAL A 46 5.03 3.83 -1.99
C VAL A 46 5.20 2.56 -2.81
N MET A 47 5.86 2.69 -3.97
CA MET A 47 6.13 1.63 -4.94
C MET A 47 7.65 1.38 -5.06
N ALA A 48 8.38 1.44 -3.94
CA ALA A 48 9.83 1.22 -3.92
C ALA A 48 10.13 -0.28 -4.04
N HIS A 49 10.97 -0.65 -4.99
CA HIS A 49 11.37 -2.04 -5.25
C HIS A 49 12.90 -2.23 -5.22
N ALA A 50 13.66 -1.17 -4.94
CA ALA A 50 15.10 -1.26 -4.77
C ALA A 50 15.41 -1.95 -3.44
N GLU A 51 16.25 -2.99 -3.48
CA GLU A 51 16.65 -3.74 -2.29
C GLU A 51 17.37 -2.84 -1.28
N GLU A 52 18.13 -1.88 -1.78
CA GLU A 52 18.93 -0.96 -0.99
C GLU A 52 18.07 -0.03 -0.12
N GLU A 53 16.82 0.22 -0.51
CA GLU A 53 15.89 1.12 0.20
C GLU A 53 14.80 0.34 0.95
N MET A 54 14.72 -0.99 0.81
CA MET A 54 13.61 -1.80 1.32
C MET A 54 13.53 -1.82 2.85
N GLU A 55 14.65 -1.99 3.55
CA GLU A 55 14.67 -2.06 5.02
C GLU A 55 14.20 -0.73 5.64
N GLU A 56 14.70 0.39 5.11
CA GLU A 56 14.27 1.73 5.54
C GLU A 56 12.79 1.98 5.21
N MET A 57 12.34 1.55 4.03
CA MET A 57 10.96 1.77 3.59
C MET A 57 9.95 0.96 4.39
N VAL A 58 10.25 -0.29 4.71
CA VAL A 58 9.41 -1.11 5.61
C VAL A 58 9.39 -0.51 7.02
N GLY A 59 10.51 0.06 7.48
CA GLY A 59 10.60 0.72 8.78
C GLY A 59 9.67 1.93 8.96
N ILE A 60 9.34 2.63 7.87
CA ILE A 60 8.42 3.79 7.89
C ILE A 60 6.99 3.45 7.47
N ALA A 61 6.78 2.31 6.82
CA ALA A 61 5.48 1.91 6.31
C ALA A 61 4.53 1.50 7.43
N ALA A 62 3.31 2.01 7.41
CA ALA A 62 2.24 1.56 8.30
C ALA A 62 1.68 0.18 7.89
N ALA A 63 1.87 -0.20 6.62
CA ALA A 63 1.50 -1.51 6.09
C ALA A 63 2.36 -1.87 4.87
N LEU A 64 2.60 -3.18 4.71
CA LEU A 64 3.23 -3.78 3.54
C LEU A 64 2.19 -4.62 2.77
N VAL A 65 2.08 -4.37 1.47
CA VAL A 65 1.21 -5.12 0.55
C VAL A 65 2.09 -5.88 -0.43
N ILE A 66 1.90 -7.20 -0.48
CA ILE A 66 2.62 -8.09 -1.40
C ILE A 66 1.61 -8.71 -2.37
N ASN A 67 1.79 -8.47 -3.66
CA ASN A 67 0.97 -9.04 -4.74
C ASN A 67 1.86 -9.76 -5.75
N ILE A 68 1.70 -11.08 -5.82
CA ILE A 68 2.49 -12.00 -6.65
C ILE A 68 1.87 -12.32 -8.03
N GLY A 69 0.84 -11.59 -8.45
CA GLY A 69 0.02 -11.94 -9.62
C GLY A 69 0.76 -12.04 -10.95
N THR A 70 1.83 -11.25 -11.16
CA THR A 70 2.75 -11.41 -12.29
C THR A 70 4.19 -11.17 -11.81
N LEU A 71 4.66 -12.04 -10.92
CA LEU A 71 6.05 -12.06 -10.47
C LEU A 71 7.01 -12.05 -11.66
N SER A 72 7.97 -11.13 -11.66
CA SER A 72 9.09 -11.11 -12.59
C SER A 72 10.39 -11.37 -11.83
N GLU A 73 11.32 -12.10 -12.45
CA GLU A 73 12.63 -12.39 -11.83
C GLU A 73 13.36 -11.13 -11.34
N ALA A 74 13.23 -10.01 -12.05
CA ALA A 74 13.81 -8.72 -11.66
C ALA A 74 13.32 -8.17 -10.29
N TRP A 75 12.34 -8.81 -9.64
CA TRP A 75 11.76 -8.39 -8.36
C TRP A 75 11.88 -9.44 -7.25
N ILE A 76 12.45 -10.60 -7.57
CA ILE A 76 12.62 -11.72 -6.64
C ILE A 76 14.03 -12.30 -6.67
N SER A 77 14.94 -11.66 -7.41
CA SER A 77 16.36 -12.06 -7.51
C SER A 77 17.10 -11.87 -6.20
#